data_AF-A0A957M5M1-F1
#
_entry.id   AF-A0A957M5M1-F1
#
_cell.length_a   1.000
_cell.length_b   1.000
_cell.length_c   1.000
_cell.angle_alpha   90.00
_cell.angle_beta   90.00
_cell.angle_gamma   90.00
#
_symmetry.space_group_name_H-M   'P 1'
#
loop_
_entity.id
_entity.type
_entity.pdbx_description
1 polymer ?
#
loop_
_entity_poly.entity_id
_entity_poly.type
_entity_poly.pdbx_seq_one_letter_code
_entity_poly.pdbx_strand_id
1 'polypeptide(L)'
;MLRFIPILLLLSLLAGCTPVQPVLDATQPVDMIAFGSCANQNRPQPIWEAVLANDPDLFVFLGDNVYADTDDMDVLRAAYARLAAQPGFHQLRSRVPVVATWDDHDYGFNDIGAEHVAKQGSKEVFLDFFGEPVASERRTRAGGIYTSYVLGPPGRRVQVILLDTRWDRSPLTRVSDAEYDARRRENVGPYTSTSDPDARLLGEDQWQWLAVQLQQPAEVRIIATSIPFAQEGTGWEIWANFPAER
;
A
#
# COMPACT_ATOMS: atom_id res chain seq x y z
N MET A 1 -50.02 -50.14 -0.84
CA MET A 1 -50.02 -48.74 -1.29
C MET A 1 -49.00 -47.97 -0.46
N LEU A 2 -47.76 -47.81 -0.95
CA LEU A 2 -46.78 -46.90 -0.36
C LEU A 2 -46.58 -45.74 -1.34
N ARG A 3 -46.90 -44.52 -0.91
CA ARG A 3 -46.68 -43.29 -1.68
C ARG A 3 -45.27 -42.77 -1.40
N PHE A 4 -44.43 -42.73 -2.43
CA PHE A 4 -43.16 -42.01 -2.41
C PHE A 4 -43.44 -40.50 -2.52
N ILE A 5 -42.94 -39.71 -1.57
CA ILE A 5 -42.90 -38.25 -1.63
C ILE A 5 -41.45 -37.87 -1.93
N PRO A 6 -41.14 -37.22 -3.06
CA PRO A 6 -39.80 -36.73 -3.31
C PRO A 6 -39.59 -35.43 -2.52
N ILE A 7 -38.61 -35.42 -1.63
CA ILE A 7 -38.14 -34.20 -0.97
C ILE A 7 -37.22 -33.48 -1.96
N LEU A 8 -37.69 -32.36 -2.49
CA LEU A 8 -36.91 -31.47 -3.34
C LEU A 8 -35.97 -30.66 -2.42
N LEU A 9 -34.69 -31.02 -2.36
CA LEU A 9 -33.67 -30.19 -1.71
C LEU A 9 -33.44 -28.95 -2.58
N LEU A 10 -33.95 -27.80 -2.12
CA LEU A 10 -33.63 -26.50 -2.69
C LEU A 10 -32.22 -26.11 -2.20
N LEU A 11 -31.20 -26.33 -3.04
CA LEU A 11 -29.85 -25.85 -2.77
C LEU A 11 -29.83 -24.34 -3.05
N SER A 12 -30.04 -23.53 -2.02
CA SER A 12 -29.86 -22.08 -2.10
C SER A 12 -28.36 -21.77 -2.23
N LEU A 13 -27.89 -21.59 -3.46
CA LEU A 13 -26.61 -20.95 -3.74
C LEU A 13 -26.73 -19.48 -3.30
N LEU A 14 -26.36 -19.20 -2.06
CA LEU A 14 -26.00 -17.85 -1.63
C LEU A 14 -24.67 -17.51 -2.32
N ALA A 15 -24.76 -17.07 -3.59
CA ALA A 15 -23.68 -16.33 -4.20
C ALA A 15 -23.55 -15.04 -3.38
N GLY A 16 -22.60 -15.02 -2.44
CA GLY A 16 -22.23 -13.81 -1.74
C GLY A 16 -21.75 -12.80 -2.77
N CYS A 17 -22.62 -11.86 -3.16
CA CYS A 17 -22.20 -10.65 -3.85
C CYS A 17 -21.34 -9.86 -2.86
N THR A 18 -20.04 -10.14 -2.81
CA THR A 18 -19.09 -9.15 -2.31
C THR A 18 -19.27 -7.90 -3.16
N PRO A 19 -19.62 -6.74 -2.57
CA PRO A 19 -19.75 -5.51 -3.34
C PRO A 19 -18.44 -5.28 -4.08
N VAL A 20 -18.53 -5.23 -5.40
CA VAL A 20 -17.38 -4.97 -6.27
C VAL A 20 -16.95 -3.54 -5.98
N GLN A 21 -15.68 -3.38 -5.58
CA GLN A 21 -15.10 -2.05 -5.38
C GLN A 21 -15.30 -1.20 -6.63
N PRO A 22 -15.69 0.08 -6.51
CA PRO A 22 -15.81 0.97 -7.67
C PRO A 22 -14.50 0.99 -8.46
N VAL A 23 -14.61 0.75 -9.76
CA VAL A 23 -13.47 0.85 -10.67
C VAL A 23 -13.07 2.31 -10.76
N LEU A 24 -11.77 2.59 -10.67
CA LEU A 24 -11.24 3.92 -10.89
C LEU A 24 -11.39 4.29 -12.37
N ASP A 25 -12.37 5.15 -12.67
CA ASP A 25 -12.58 5.68 -14.03
C ASP A 25 -11.58 6.81 -14.29
N ALA A 26 -10.54 6.48 -15.05
CA ALA A 26 -9.48 7.43 -15.42
C ALA A 26 -9.98 8.64 -16.23
N THR A 27 -11.18 8.59 -16.81
CA THR A 27 -11.73 9.69 -17.60
C THR A 27 -12.41 10.76 -16.76
N GLN A 28 -12.82 10.43 -15.54
CA GLN A 28 -13.45 11.39 -14.64
C GLN A 28 -12.41 12.30 -14.01
N PRO A 29 -12.67 13.62 -13.95
CA PRO A 29 -11.86 14.51 -13.13
C PRO A 29 -12.01 14.12 -11.66
N VAL A 30 -10.94 14.34 -10.89
CA VAL A 30 -10.95 14.22 -9.43
C VAL A 30 -10.77 15.60 -8.81
N ASP A 31 -11.57 15.90 -7.80
CA ASP A 31 -11.57 17.18 -7.09
C ASP A 31 -11.15 17.00 -5.61
N MET A 32 -11.42 15.83 -5.01
CA MET A 32 -11.01 15.47 -3.65
C MET A 32 -10.29 14.12 -3.60
N ILE A 33 -9.02 14.13 -3.17
CA ILE A 33 -8.23 12.92 -2.92
C ILE A 33 -7.90 12.85 -1.43
N ALA A 34 -8.31 11.77 -0.77
CA ALA A 34 -7.96 11.48 0.61
C ALA A 34 -6.75 10.52 0.68
N PHE A 35 -5.88 10.73 1.67
CA PHE A 35 -4.70 9.90 1.91
C PHE A 35 -4.75 9.31 3.33
N GLY A 36 -4.25 8.09 3.51
CA GLY A 36 -4.10 7.51 4.84
C GLY A 36 -3.07 6.37 4.88
N SER A 37 -2.60 6.05 6.08
CA SER A 37 -1.65 4.97 6.36
C SER A 37 -1.84 4.50 7.81
N CYS A 38 -1.06 3.50 8.23
CA CYS A 38 -1.00 3.03 9.61
C CYS A 38 -2.36 2.53 10.17
N ALA A 39 -3.14 1.86 9.32
CA ALA A 39 -4.49 1.41 9.61
C ALA A 39 -4.52 0.08 10.36
N ASN A 40 -3.99 0.05 11.59
CA ASN A 40 -3.93 -1.18 12.39
C ASN A 40 -5.31 -1.85 12.55
N GLN A 41 -5.48 -2.98 11.89
CA GLN A 41 -6.71 -3.77 11.76
C GLN A 41 -7.22 -4.31 13.10
N ASN A 42 -6.39 -4.30 14.15
CA ASN A 42 -6.74 -4.75 15.50
C ASN A 42 -7.14 -3.59 16.43
N ARG A 43 -7.17 -2.34 15.95
CA ARG A 43 -7.57 -1.16 16.72
C ARG A 43 -8.87 -0.56 16.19
N PRO A 44 -9.62 0.19 17.01
CA PRO A 44 -10.73 1.00 16.51
C PRO A 44 -10.24 2.01 15.46
N GLN A 45 -11.00 2.16 14.37
CA GLN A 45 -10.66 3.06 13.25
C GLN A 45 -11.79 4.09 13.01
N PRO A 46 -12.06 5.01 13.97
CA PRO A 46 -13.10 6.03 13.79
C PRO A 46 -12.77 7.05 12.68
N ILE A 47 -11.52 7.09 12.23
CA ILE A 47 -11.05 7.99 11.18
C ILE A 47 -11.85 7.84 9.87
N TRP A 48 -12.39 6.65 9.59
CA TRP A 48 -13.21 6.42 8.40
C TRP A 48 -14.46 7.30 8.34
N GLU A 49 -15.05 7.65 9.48
CA GLU A 49 -16.20 8.56 9.53
C GLU A 49 -15.82 9.94 8.99
N ALA A 50 -14.66 10.46 9.39
CA ALA A 50 -14.16 11.73 8.92
C ALA A 50 -13.78 11.68 7.43
N VAL A 51 -13.16 10.59 6.97
CA VAL A 51 -12.85 10.38 5.54
C VAL A 51 -14.14 10.39 4.71
N LEU A 52 -15.13 9.59 5.10
CA LEU A 52 -16.42 9.50 4.40
C LEU A 52 -17.20 10.82 4.41
N ALA A 53 -17.10 11.60 5.49
CA ALA A 53 -17.75 12.92 5.59
C ALA A 53 -17.18 13.96 4.62
N ASN A 54 -15.96 13.74 4.08
CA ASN A 54 -15.35 14.62 3.08
C ASN A 54 -15.63 14.18 1.63
N ASP A 55 -16.39 13.09 1.43
CA ASP A 55 -16.83 12.59 0.11
C ASP A 55 -15.71 12.55 -0.95
N PRO A 56 -14.61 11.80 -0.71
CA PRO A 56 -13.48 11.78 -1.64
C PRO A 56 -13.80 11.02 -2.94
N ASP A 57 -13.28 11.51 -4.06
CA ASP A 57 -13.33 10.82 -5.36
C ASP A 57 -12.35 9.64 -5.42
N LEU A 58 -11.29 9.70 -4.62
CA LEU A 58 -10.23 8.69 -4.53
C LEU A 58 -9.67 8.63 -3.11
N PHE A 59 -9.47 7.41 -2.60
CA PHE A 59 -8.67 7.19 -1.40
C PHE A 59 -7.35 6.50 -1.77
N VAL A 60 -6.24 7.06 -1.29
CA VAL A 60 -4.89 6.54 -1.52
C VAL A 60 -4.28 6.10 -0.20
N PHE A 61 -4.04 4.80 -0.09
CA PHE A 61 -3.24 4.23 0.99
C PHE A 61 -1.74 4.43 0.73
N LEU A 62 -1.04 4.91 1.75
CA LEU A 62 0.40 5.15 1.73
C LEU A 62 1.19 4.07 2.50
N GLY A 63 0.60 2.90 2.74
CA GLY A 63 1.26 1.80 3.44
C GLY A 63 0.86 1.64 4.91
N ASP A 64 1.41 0.61 5.55
CA ASP A 64 0.91 0.07 6.82
C ASP A 64 -0.61 -0.12 6.78
N ASN A 65 -1.11 -0.71 5.69
CA ASN A 65 -2.54 -0.92 5.50
C ASN A 65 -3.08 -1.91 6.54
N VAL A 66 -2.22 -2.84 6.95
CA VAL A 66 -2.40 -3.77 8.07
C VAL A 66 -1.07 -3.96 8.80
N TYR A 67 -1.14 -4.43 10.04
CA TYR A 67 0.01 -4.81 10.85
C TYR A 67 0.06 -6.33 10.97
N ALA A 68 0.69 -6.98 9.99
CA ALA A 68 0.76 -8.44 9.90
C ALA A 68 2.07 -8.99 10.44
N ASP A 69 3.20 -8.33 10.18
CA ASP A 69 4.53 -8.68 10.70
C ASP A 69 4.86 -10.17 10.48
N THR A 70 4.85 -10.61 9.23
CA THR A 70 4.84 -12.05 8.92
C THR A 70 5.44 -12.42 7.57
N ASP A 71 5.94 -13.65 7.50
CA ASP A 71 6.28 -14.38 6.27
C ASP A 71 5.22 -15.43 5.88
N ASP A 72 4.16 -15.58 6.69
CA ASP A 72 3.04 -16.50 6.44
C ASP A 72 1.89 -15.77 5.73
N MET A 73 1.61 -16.19 4.49
CA MET A 73 0.59 -15.56 3.65
C MET A 73 -0.83 -15.76 4.16
N ASP A 74 -1.10 -16.80 4.95
CA ASP A 74 -2.42 -16.97 5.57
C ASP A 74 -2.60 -15.98 6.72
N VAL A 75 -1.54 -15.64 7.45
CA VAL A 75 -1.56 -14.57 8.45
C VAL A 75 -1.79 -13.21 7.78
N LEU A 76 -1.08 -12.92 6.68
CA LEU A 76 -1.26 -11.67 5.93
C LEU A 76 -2.68 -11.55 5.33
N ARG A 77 -3.20 -12.62 4.70
CA ARG A 77 -4.60 -12.66 4.21
C ARG A 77 -5.59 -12.45 5.34
N ALA A 78 -5.38 -13.05 6.51
CA ALA A 78 -6.24 -12.87 7.67
C ALA A 78 -6.19 -11.44 8.21
N ALA A 79 -5.03 -10.77 8.17
CA ALA A 79 -4.91 -9.36 8.55
C ALA A 79 -5.73 -8.46 7.60
N TYR A 80 -5.58 -8.65 6.29
CA TYR A 80 -6.38 -7.93 5.30
C TYR A 80 -7.88 -8.23 5.41
N ALA A 81 -8.28 -9.47 5.69
CA ALA A 81 -9.68 -9.82 5.94
C ALA A 81 -10.27 -9.06 7.14
N ARG A 82 -9.48 -8.84 8.21
CA ARG A 82 -9.90 -8.01 9.35
C ARG A 82 -10.06 -6.54 8.97
N LEU A 83 -9.15 -5.99 8.17
CA LEU A 83 -9.30 -4.63 7.63
C LEU A 83 -10.60 -4.51 6.82
N ALA A 84 -10.85 -5.44 5.90
CA ALA A 84 -12.08 -5.46 5.09
C ALA A 84 -13.37 -5.58 5.93
N ALA A 85 -13.28 -6.16 7.14
CA ALA A 85 -14.39 -6.26 8.07
C ALA A 85 -14.61 -4.99 8.92
N GLN A 86 -13.69 -4.02 8.90
CA GLN A 86 -13.89 -2.74 9.59
C GLN A 86 -15.07 -1.99 8.95
N PRO A 87 -16.15 -1.65 9.69
CA PRO A 87 -17.36 -1.10 9.08
C PRO A 87 -17.12 0.17 8.26
N GLY A 88 -16.29 1.08 8.75
CA GLY A 88 -15.96 2.32 8.04
C GLY A 88 -15.15 2.08 6.76
N PHE A 89 -14.17 1.17 6.79
CA PHE A 89 -13.40 0.81 5.60
C PHE A 89 -14.24 0.06 4.57
N HIS A 90 -15.10 -0.87 5.03
CA HIS A 90 -16.07 -1.55 4.18
C HIS A 90 -16.96 -0.55 3.45
N GLN A 91 -17.50 0.44 4.17
CA GLN A 91 -18.33 1.50 3.59
C GLN A 91 -17.54 2.35 2.58
N LEU A 92 -16.31 2.76 2.92
CA LEU A 92 -15.43 3.50 2.01
C LEU A 92 -15.20 2.72 0.71
N ARG A 93 -14.74 1.48 0.80
CA ARG A 93 -14.41 0.61 -0.34
C ARG A 93 -15.64 0.28 -1.20
N SER A 94 -16.85 0.39 -0.67
CA SER A 94 -18.10 0.20 -1.45
C SER A 94 -18.50 1.42 -2.30
N ARG A 95 -17.90 2.60 -2.06
CA ARG A 95 -18.33 3.88 -2.65
C ARG A 95 -17.21 4.64 -3.35
N VAL A 96 -15.99 4.51 -2.84
CA VAL A 96 -14.82 5.27 -3.28
C VAL A 96 -13.80 4.29 -3.85
N PRO A 97 -13.24 4.53 -5.05
CA PRO A 97 -12.06 3.82 -5.53
C PRO A 97 -10.91 3.92 -4.51
N VAL A 98 -10.32 2.78 -4.15
CA VAL A 98 -9.16 2.70 -3.25
C VAL A 98 -7.96 2.18 -4.02
N VAL A 99 -6.87 2.96 -4.03
CA VAL A 99 -5.56 2.53 -4.52
C VAL A 99 -4.56 2.56 -3.39
N ALA A 100 -3.48 1.77 -3.50
CA ALA A 100 -2.56 1.59 -2.38
C ALA A 100 -1.13 1.32 -2.86
N THR A 101 -0.18 1.75 -2.03
CA THR A 101 1.12 1.08 -1.84
C THR A 101 1.16 0.43 -0.45
N TRP A 102 2.18 -0.37 -0.17
CA TRP A 102 2.42 -0.97 1.14
C TRP A 102 3.47 -0.18 1.93
N ASP A 103 3.64 -0.55 3.19
CA ASP A 103 4.87 -0.29 3.94
C ASP A 103 5.37 -1.60 4.58
N ASP A 104 6.30 -1.55 5.53
CA ASP A 104 6.94 -2.73 6.10
C ASP A 104 5.95 -3.71 6.76
N HIS A 105 4.94 -3.22 7.47
CA HIS A 105 4.05 -4.08 8.25
C HIS A 105 3.05 -4.91 7.42
N ASP A 106 2.79 -4.52 6.16
CA ASP A 106 2.01 -5.31 5.19
C ASP A 106 2.84 -5.87 4.03
N TYR A 107 4.11 -5.48 3.95
CA TYR A 107 5.13 -6.11 3.10
C TYR A 107 5.77 -7.34 3.78
N GLY A 108 6.08 -7.27 5.07
CA GLY A 108 6.82 -8.29 5.81
C GLY A 108 6.88 -7.99 7.31
N PHE A 109 8.05 -7.64 7.82
CA PHE A 109 8.33 -7.28 9.21
C PHE A 109 8.83 -5.84 9.30
N ASN A 110 8.70 -5.22 10.48
CA ASN A 110 9.22 -3.89 10.77
C ASN A 110 10.63 -3.64 10.19
N ASP A 111 10.77 -2.54 9.45
CA ASP A 111 11.95 -2.07 8.74
C ASP A 111 12.58 -3.05 7.73
N ILE A 112 11.88 -4.11 7.29
CA ILE A 112 12.43 -5.05 6.31
C ILE A 112 12.40 -4.48 4.88
N GLY A 113 13.44 -4.73 4.11
CA GLY A 113 13.58 -4.29 2.72
C GLY A 113 13.70 -5.44 1.72
N ALA A 114 14.68 -5.34 0.83
CA ALA A 114 14.92 -6.30 -0.25
C ALA A 114 15.19 -7.72 0.25
N GLU A 115 15.70 -7.87 1.47
CA GLU A 115 16.01 -9.12 2.16
C GLU A 115 14.79 -9.95 2.57
N HIS A 116 13.57 -9.41 2.46
CA HIS A 116 12.37 -10.16 2.77
C HIS A 116 12.18 -11.34 1.80
N VAL A 117 12.28 -12.56 2.35
CA VAL A 117 12.23 -13.80 1.56
C VAL A 117 10.84 -14.11 1.02
N ALA A 118 9.78 -13.67 1.71
CA ALA A 118 8.39 -13.95 1.33
C ALA A 118 7.74 -12.83 0.50
N LYS A 119 8.51 -11.84 0.04
CA LYS A 119 7.98 -10.64 -0.65
C LYS A 119 7.13 -10.93 -1.89
N GLN A 120 7.40 -12.03 -2.60
CA GLN A 120 6.55 -12.47 -3.72
C GLN A 120 5.15 -12.87 -3.25
N GLY A 121 5.06 -13.61 -2.15
CA GLY A 121 3.77 -13.93 -1.53
C GLY A 121 3.05 -12.67 -1.06
N SER A 122 3.77 -11.74 -0.41
CA SER A 122 3.18 -10.48 0.04
C SER A 122 2.61 -9.67 -1.12
N LYS A 123 3.34 -9.62 -2.25
CA LYS A 123 2.89 -9.04 -3.51
C LYS A 123 1.59 -9.66 -4.01
N GLU A 124 1.52 -10.99 -4.07
CA GLU A 124 0.29 -11.68 -4.51
C GLU A 124 -0.90 -11.32 -3.61
N VAL A 125 -0.73 -11.40 -2.29
CA VAL A 125 -1.80 -11.10 -1.33
C VAL A 125 -2.24 -9.64 -1.41
N PHE A 126 -1.30 -8.71 -1.50
CA PHE A 126 -1.58 -7.28 -1.65
C PHE A 126 -2.39 -7.01 -2.92
N LEU A 127 -1.92 -7.52 -4.06
CA LEU A 127 -2.56 -7.30 -5.36
C LEU A 127 -3.95 -7.95 -5.42
N ASP A 128 -4.13 -9.12 -4.80
CA ASP A 128 -5.44 -9.78 -4.70
C ASP A 128 -6.40 -8.99 -3.81
N PHE A 129 -5.95 -8.50 -2.65
CA PHE A 129 -6.79 -7.76 -1.72
C PHE A 129 -7.36 -6.47 -2.33
N PHE A 130 -6.50 -5.72 -3.04
CA PHE A 130 -6.85 -4.48 -3.72
C PHE A 130 -7.45 -4.70 -5.12
N GLY A 131 -7.69 -5.95 -5.51
CA GLY A 131 -8.42 -6.28 -6.75
C GLY A 131 -7.66 -5.93 -8.03
N GLU A 132 -6.33 -6.03 -8.02
CA GLU A 132 -5.51 -5.72 -9.18
C GLU A 132 -5.87 -6.63 -10.37
N PRO A 133 -6.08 -6.08 -11.58
CA PRO A 133 -6.39 -6.88 -12.77
C PRO A 133 -5.35 -7.98 -13.03
N VAL A 134 -5.82 -9.16 -13.41
CA VAL A 134 -4.97 -10.35 -13.68
C VAL A 134 -3.89 -10.06 -14.73
N ALA A 135 -4.21 -9.25 -15.74
CA ALA A 135 -3.31 -8.87 -16.82
C ALA A 135 -2.43 -7.64 -16.51
N SER A 136 -2.49 -7.11 -15.28
CA SER A 136 -1.71 -5.92 -14.92
C SER A 136 -0.22 -6.21 -14.95
N GLU A 137 0.55 -5.22 -15.43
CA GLU A 137 2.00 -5.24 -15.37
C GLU A 137 2.51 -5.44 -13.94
N ARG A 138 1.79 -4.97 -12.91
CA ARG A 138 2.18 -5.18 -11.51
C ARG A 138 2.25 -6.67 -11.16
N ARG A 139 1.39 -7.51 -11.73
CA ARG A 139 1.40 -8.96 -11.51
C ARG A 139 2.50 -9.66 -12.29
N THR A 140 2.82 -9.18 -13.48
CA THR A 140 3.75 -9.87 -14.39
C THR A 140 5.20 -9.39 -14.28
N ARG A 141 5.45 -8.17 -13.81
CA ARG A 141 6.81 -7.65 -13.64
C ARG A 141 7.51 -8.36 -12.47
N ALA A 142 8.83 -8.52 -12.59
CA ALA A 142 9.65 -9.13 -11.55
C ALA A 142 9.81 -8.23 -10.31
N GLY A 143 9.70 -6.91 -10.47
CA GLY A 143 9.89 -5.91 -9.41
C GLY A 143 8.68 -5.72 -8.48
N GLY A 144 8.70 -4.63 -7.71
CA GLY A 144 7.68 -4.27 -6.72
C GLY A 144 6.30 -3.88 -7.26
N ILE A 145 5.46 -3.29 -6.40
CA ILE A 145 4.05 -2.96 -6.68
C ILE A 145 3.81 -1.52 -7.17
N TYR A 146 4.88 -0.77 -7.47
CA TYR A 146 4.81 0.63 -7.89
C TYR A 146 3.91 0.82 -9.12
N THR A 147 3.18 1.93 -9.17
CA THR A 147 2.16 2.16 -10.20
C THR A 147 1.82 3.63 -10.39
N SER A 148 1.12 3.96 -11.47
CA SER A 148 0.69 5.33 -11.78
C SER A 148 -0.71 5.35 -12.37
N TYR A 149 -1.49 6.35 -12.01
CA TYR A 149 -2.82 6.63 -12.53
C TYR A 149 -2.85 8.04 -13.08
N VAL A 150 -3.39 8.23 -14.28
CA VAL A 150 -3.69 9.56 -14.84
C VAL A 150 -5.21 9.69 -14.88
N LEU A 151 -5.73 10.69 -14.17
CA LEU A 151 -7.15 10.89 -13.91
C LEU A 151 -7.61 12.20 -14.52
N GLY A 152 -8.77 12.20 -15.17
CA GLY A 152 -9.40 13.38 -15.74
C GLY A 152 -8.98 13.68 -17.18
N PRO A 153 -9.76 14.55 -17.87
CA PRO A 153 -9.49 14.93 -19.25
C PRO A 153 -8.32 15.91 -19.35
N PRO A 154 -7.72 16.08 -20.56
CA PRO A 154 -6.71 17.12 -20.81
C PRO A 154 -7.13 18.50 -20.29
N GLY A 155 -6.25 19.17 -19.55
CA GLY A 155 -6.53 20.46 -18.89
C GLY A 155 -7.04 20.35 -17.45
N ARG A 156 -7.36 19.13 -16.98
CA ARG A 156 -7.72 18.80 -15.58
C ARG A 156 -7.08 17.48 -15.12
N ARG A 157 -5.98 17.04 -15.72
CA ARG A 157 -5.31 15.78 -15.37
C ARG A 157 -4.59 15.86 -14.04
N VAL A 158 -4.89 14.89 -13.19
CA VAL A 158 -4.12 14.58 -11.99
C VAL A 158 -3.40 13.26 -12.22
N GLN A 159 -2.08 13.25 -12.07
CA GLN A 159 -1.30 12.01 -12.04
C GLN A 159 -0.97 11.63 -10.60
N VAL A 160 -1.35 10.43 -10.19
CA VAL A 160 -0.98 9.84 -8.90
C VAL A 160 0.02 8.72 -9.16
N ILE A 161 1.25 8.90 -8.68
CA ILE A 161 2.35 7.94 -8.78
C ILE A 161 2.55 7.33 -7.40
N LEU A 162 2.41 6.02 -7.27
CA LEU A 162 2.66 5.28 -6.04
C LEU A 162 4.01 4.57 -6.17
N LEU A 163 4.97 4.95 -5.33
CA LEU A 163 6.25 4.28 -5.23
C LEU A 163 6.17 3.07 -4.29
N ASP A 164 7.00 2.08 -4.57
CA ASP A 164 7.34 0.99 -3.66
C ASP A 164 8.73 1.27 -3.07
N THR A 165 8.82 1.48 -1.77
CA THR A 165 10.08 1.78 -1.06
C THR A 165 10.56 0.59 -0.21
N ARG A 166 10.08 -0.62 -0.51
CA ARG A 166 10.42 -1.85 0.22
C ARG A 166 11.11 -2.88 -0.66
N TRP A 167 10.59 -3.12 -1.86
CA TRP A 167 10.95 -4.26 -2.69
C TRP A 167 12.45 -4.43 -2.97
N ASP A 168 13.11 -3.33 -3.31
CA ASP A 168 14.54 -3.27 -3.68
C ASP A 168 15.40 -2.54 -2.66
N ARG A 169 14.79 -1.99 -1.60
CA ARG A 169 15.47 -1.16 -0.61
C ARG A 169 16.56 -1.95 0.10
N SER A 170 17.78 -1.42 0.11
CA SER A 170 18.90 -1.98 0.87
C SER A 170 18.64 -1.92 2.39
N PRO A 171 19.31 -2.77 3.20
CA PRO A 171 19.18 -2.72 4.65
C PRO A 171 19.51 -1.33 5.22
N LEU A 172 18.81 -0.94 6.30
CA LEU A 172 19.09 0.33 6.99
C LEU A 172 20.41 0.28 7.75
N THR A 173 21.13 1.41 7.75
CA THR A 173 22.34 1.55 8.56
C THR A 173 21.98 1.84 10.01
N ARG A 174 22.14 0.84 10.88
CA ARG A 174 21.87 0.92 12.32
C ARG A 174 23.11 1.40 13.08
N VAL A 175 22.91 2.26 14.07
CA VAL A 175 23.97 2.61 15.03
C VAL A 175 24.21 1.52 16.07
N SER A 176 25.29 1.65 16.83
CA SER A 176 25.57 0.73 17.95
C SER A 176 24.45 0.77 19.01
N ASP A 177 24.26 -0.34 19.74
CA ASP A 177 23.25 -0.40 20.81
C ASP A 177 23.48 0.67 21.89
N ALA A 178 24.74 0.97 22.22
CA ALA A 178 25.08 2.01 23.18
C ALA A 178 24.67 3.41 22.70
N GLU A 179 24.83 3.69 21.40
CA GLU A 179 24.38 4.93 20.81
C GLU A 179 22.85 5.00 20.73
N TYR A 180 22.19 3.91 20.33
CA TYR A 180 20.73 3.87 20.30
C TYR A 180 20.12 4.04 21.70
N ASP A 181 20.73 3.47 22.73
CA ASP A 181 20.33 3.64 24.13
C ASP A 181 20.39 5.11 24.59
N ALA A 182 21.32 5.90 24.03
CA ALA A 182 21.38 7.35 24.25
C ALA A 182 20.29 8.07 23.45
N ARG A 183 20.21 7.81 22.13
CA ARG A 183 19.27 8.42 21.18
C ARG A 183 17.80 8.24 21.58
N ARG A 184 17.41 7.05 22.04
CA ARG A 184 16.01 6.75 22.38
C ARG A 184 15.48 7.59 23.54
N ARG A 185 16.37 8.14 24.40
CA ARG A 185 15.98 9.07 25.48
C ARG A 185 15.49 10.41 24.93
N GLU A 186 15.88 10.73 23.70
CA GLU A 186 15.52 11.94 22.96
C GLU A 186 14.51 11.63 21.83
N ASN A 187 13.90 10.45 21.84
CA ASN A 187 12.98 9.98 20.81
C ASN A 187 13.59 9.91 19.40
N VAL A 188 14.91 9.71 19.32
CA VAL A 188 15.64 9.51 18.06
C VAL A 188 15.78 8.01 17.79
N GLY A 189 15.46 7.61 16.57
CA GLY A 189 15.51 6.21 16.16
C GLY A 189 16.92 5.64 15.98
N PRO A 190 17.02 4.33 15.69
CA PRO A 190 18.28 3.60 15.67
C PRO A 190 19.08 3.76 14.36
N TYR A 191 18.57 4.51 13.38
CA TYR A 191 19.15 4.59 12.05
C TYR A 191 19.95 5.87 11.81
N THR A 192 20.88 5.78 10.86
CA THR A 192 21.62 6.92 10.31
C THR A 192 21.63 6.81 8.79
N SER A 193 22.17 7.84 8.11
CA SER A 193 22.34 7.80 6.66
C SER A 193 23.39 6.77 6.29
N THR A 194 23.10 5.96 5.27
CA THR A 194 24.11 5.10 4.68
C THR A 194 25.19 5.90 3.97
N SER A 195 26.43 5.43 4.06
CA SER A 195 27.57 5.90 3.26
C SER A 195 27.91 4.96 2.11
N ASP A 196 27.18 3.84 2.00
CA ASP A 196 27.35 2.86 0.92
C ASP A 196 26.83 3.45 -0.40
N PRO A 197 27.70 3.66 -1.41
CA PRO A 197 27.29 4.24 -2.68
C PRO A 197 26.39 3.31 -3.51
N ASP A 198 26.34 2.01 -3.19
CA ASP A 198 25.51 1.02 -3.88
C ASP A 198 24.19 0.77 -3.13
N ALA A 199 23.97 1.42 -1.98
CA ALA A 199 22.73 1.33 -1.24
C ALA A 199 21.61 2.09 -1.96
N ARG A 200 20.50 1.40 -2.18
CA ARG A 200 19.37 1.88 -2.96
C ARG A 200 18.10 1.89 -2.13
N LEU A 201 17.20 2.82 -2.45
CA LEU A 201 15.85 2.86 -1.90
C LEU A 201 14.87 2.30 -2.92
N LEU A 202 14.98 2.74 -4.18
CA LEU A 202 14.24 2.18 -5.30
C LEU A 202 15.17 1.32 -6.16
N GLY A 203 14.62 0.32 -6.84
CA GLY A 203 15.37 -0.43 -7.85
C GLY A 203 15.58 0.38 -9.13
N GLU A 204 16.64 0.06 -9.89
CA GLU A 204 16.92 0.71 -11.19
C GLU A 204 15.71 0.62 -12.15
N ASP A 205 15.03 -0.52 -12.20
CA ASP A 205 13.82 -0.70 -13.02
C ASP A 205 12.71 0.29 -12.62
N GLN A 206 12.56 0.57 -11.31
CA GLN A 206 11.59 1.52 -10.81
C GLN A 206 12.01 2.97 -11.08
N TRP A 207 13.30 3.29 -11.00
CA TRP A 207 13.83 4.61 -11.39
C TRP A 207 13.60 4.90 -12.87
N GLN A 208 13.92 3.94 -13.75
CA GLN A 208 13.70 4.06 -15.18
C GLN A 208 12.20 4.19 -15.50
N TRP A 209 11.37 3.37 -14.85
CA TRP A 209 9.92 3.49 -14.96
C TRP A 209 9.41 4.86 -14.50
N LEU A 210 9.91 5.38 -13.37
CA LEU A 210 9.51 6.67 -12.84
C LEU A 210 9.88 7.80 -13.82
N ALA A 211 11.07 7.76 -14.41
CA ALA A 211 11.48 8.72 -15.44
C ALA A 211 10.50 8.76 -16.63
N VAL A 212 10.00 7.60 -17.06
CA VAL A 212 8.95 7.51 -18.10
C VAL A 212 7.61 8.08 -17.61
N GLN A 213 7.21 7.79 -16.38
CA GLN A 213 5.95 8.33 -15.82
C GLN A 213 5.98 9.85 -15.67
N LEU A 214 7.14 10.43 -15.34
CA LEU A 214 7.31 11.88 -15.20
C LEU A 214 7.18 12.63 -16.53
N GLN A 215 7.38 11.95 -17.66
CA GLN A 215 7.17 12.51 -19.00
C GLN A 215 5.69 12.52 -19.42
N GLN A 216 4.82 11.80 -18.71
CA GLN A 216 3.39 11.82 -19.02
C GLN A 216 2.81 13.22 -18.75
N PRO A 217 1.86 13.68 -19.58
CA PRO A 217 1.23 14.98 -19.37
C PRO A 217 0.28 14.95 -18.16
N ALA A 218 0.49 15.87 -17.22
CA ALA A 218 -0.34 16.05 -16.04
C ALA A 218 -0.37 17.54 -15.66
N GLU A 219 -1.54 18.04 -15.29
CA GLU A 219 -1.67 19.41 -14.79
C GLU A 219 -1.33 19.49 -13.28
N VAL A 220 -1.63 18.42 -12.53
CA VAL A 220 -1.13 18.19 -11.17
C VAL A 220 -0.48 16.81 -11.08
N ARG A 221 0.66 16.70 -10.41
CA ARG A 221 1.33 15.43 -10.14
C ARG A 221 1.54 15.23 -8.65
N ILE A 222 1.16 14.04 -8.19
CA ILE A 222 1.30 13.58 -6.81
C ILE A 222 2.20 12.36 -6.83
N ILE A 223 3.33 12.43 -6.13
CA ILE A 223 4.23 11.28 -5.93
C ILE A 223 4.08 10.85 -4.48
N ALA A 224 3.57 9.64 -4.29
CA ALA A 224 3.30 9.03 -3.01
C ALA A 224 4.39 8.00 -2.67
N THR A 225 4.90 8.09 -1.45
CA THR A 225 5.89 7.20 -0.84
C THR A 225 5.35 6.73 0.50
N SER A 226 5.73 5.52 0.94
CA SER A 226 5.30 5.01 2.24
C SER A 226 6.10 5.57 3.41
N ILE A 227 7.36 5.91 3.18
CA ILE A 227 8.22 6.54 4.18
C ILE A 227 8.38 8.05 3.96
N PRO A 228 8.63 8.87 5.01
CA PRO A 228 8.75 10.32 4.90
C PRO A 228 9.89 10.78 3.95
N PHE A 229 9.54 11.63 2.99
CA PHE A 229 10.50 12.17 2.00
C PHE A 229 11.33 13.35 2.52
N ALA A 230 10.70 14.31 3.19
CA ALA A 230 11.31 15.60 3.54
C ALA A 230 11.88 15.67 4.96
N GLN A 231 11.60 14.69 5.81
CA GLN A 231 12.09 14.67 7.20
C GLN A 231 13.57 14.29 7.23
N GLU A 232 14.28 14.79 8.24
CA GLU A 232 15.70 14.53 8.48
C GLU A 232 15.96 14.43 9.99
N GLY A 233 17.04 13.75 10.38
CA GLY A 233 17.53 13.72 11.76
C GLY A 233 16.62 12.98 12.77
N THR A 234 15.56 12.31 12.31
CA THR A 234 14.63 11.58 13.20
C THR A 234 15.26 10.29 13.75
N GLY A 235 16.24 9.73 13.04
CA GLY A 235 16.81 8.41 13.30
C GLY A 235 15.86 7.25 12.98
N TRP A 236 14.64 7.52 12.55
CA TRP A 236 13.69 6.52 12.06
C TRP A 236 13.85 6.35 10.56
N GLU A 237 13.18 5.37 9.99
CA GLU A 237 13.23 5.10 8.57
C GLU A 237 12.57 6.23 7.76
N ILE A 238 13.35 6.82 6.87
CA ILE A 238 13.02 7.99 6.04
C ILE A 238 13.90 7.97 4.77
N TRP A 239 13.54 8.78 3.77
CA TRP A 239 14.38 8.93 2.55
C TRP A 239 15.79 9.43 2.86
N ALA A 240 15.96 10.26 3.89
CA ALA A 240 17.28 10.76 4.30
C ALA A 240 18.22 9.66 4.82
N ASN A 241 17.76 8.42 5.03
CA ASN A 241 18.66 7.28 5.25
C ASN A 241 19.45 6.91 3.99
N PHE A 242 18.95 7.25 2.80
CA PHE A 242 19.55 6.94 1.49
C PHE A 242 19.81 8.25 0.71
N PRO A 243 20.82 9.04 1.08
CA PRO A 243 21.00 10.39 0.55
C PRO A 243 21.27 10.46 -0.96
N ALA A 244 21.79 9.40 -1.57
CA ALA A 244 22.02 9.33 -3.02
C ALA A 244 20.73 9.11 -3.84
N GLU A 245 19.66 8.67 -3.19
CA GLU A 245 18.39 8.29 -3.82
C GLU A 245 17.34 9.42 -3.76
N ARG A 246 17.65 10.56 -3.12
CA ARG A 246 16.74 11.68 -2.88
C ARG A 246 16.98 12.85 -3.82
#